data_AF-A0A973DJY0-F1
#
_entry.id   AF-A0A973DJY0-F1
#
_cell.length_a   1.000
_cell.length_b   1.000
_cell.length_c   1.000
_cell.angle_alpha   90.00
_cell.angle_beta   90.00
_cell.angle_gamma   90.00
#
_symmetry.space_group_name_H-M   'P 1'
#
loop_
_entity.id
_entity.type
_entity.pdbx_description
1 polymer ?
#
loop_
_entity_poly.entity_id
_entity_poly.type
_entity_poly.pdbx_seq_one_letter_code
_entity_poly.pdbx_strand_id
1 'polypeptide(L)' 'MSLQVDICHINTHFSLKLKCQFPATGISGIFGHSGTGKTTLLRCIAGLEPAASGSINFHD' A
#
# COMPACT_ATOMS: atom_id res chain seq x y z
N MET A 1 -13.47 10.01 -9.43
CA MET A 1 -12.39 9.01 -9.60
C MET A 1 -11.59 8.85 -8.31
N SER A 2 -11.43 7.63 -7.84
CA SER A 2 -10.69 7.27 -6.64
C SER A 2 -9.88 5.99 -6.82
N LEU A 3 -8.78 5.88 -6.11
CA LEU A 3 -7.95 4.69 -6.04
C LEU A 3 -8.28 3.94 -4.75
N GLN A 4 -8.85 2.75 -4.85
CA GLN A 4 -9.01 1.84 -3.72
C GLN A 4 -7.80 0.92 -3.64
N VAL A 5 -7.22 0.82 -2.44
CA VAL A 5 -6.05 0.00 -2.15
C VAL A 5 -6.40 -0.94 -1.00
N ASP A 6 -6.35 -2.23 -1.25
CA ASP A 6 -6.44 -3.29 -0.24
C ASP A 6 -5.17 -4.13 -0.36
N ILE A 7 -4.30 -4.07 0.65
CA ILE A 7 -2.99 -4.73 0.65
C ILE A 7 -2.79 -5.45 1.99
N CYS A 8 -2.38 -6.71 1.89
CA CYS A 8 -1.90 -7.51 3.00
C CYS A 8 -0.54 -8.10 2.66
N HIS A 9 0.44 -7.92 3.55
CA HIS A 9 1.76 -8.53 3.47
C HIS A 9 2.18 -8.97 4.87
N ILE A 10 2.60 -10.23 5.00
CA ILE A 10 3.01 -10.81 6.28
C ILE A 10 4.30 -11.58 6.06
N ASN A 11 5.31 -11.28 6.87
CA ASN A 11 6.55 -12.05 6.99
C ASN A 11 6.92 -12.24 8.47
N THR A 12 8.09 -12.82 8.76
CA THR A 12 8.52 -13.13 10.13
C THR A 12 8.81 -11.90 11.01
N HIS A 13 9.13 -10.75 10.43
CA HIS A 13 9.56 -9.54 11.17
C HIS A 13 8.59 -8.36 11.01
N PHE A 14 7.64 -8.45 10.09
CA PHE A 14 6.80 -7.33 9.69
C PHE A 14 5.45 -7.82 9.15
N SER A 15 4.40 -7.09 9.53
CA SER A 15 3.04 -7.27 9.02
C SER A 15 2.48 -5.93 8.59
N LEU A 16 1.89 -5.89 7.40
CA LEU A 16 1.23 -4.75 6.80
C LEU A 16 -0.17 -5.17 6.39
N LYS A 17 -1.17 -4.49 6.93
CA LYS A 17 -2.56 -4.57 6.48
C LYS A 17 -3.07 -3.16 6.25
N LEU A 18 -3.41 -2.85 5.02
CA LEU A 18 -3.87 -1.54 4.60
C LEU A 18 -5.14 -1.69 3.77
N LYS A 19 -6.18 -0.96 4.16
CA LYS A 19 -7.39 -0.78 3.36
C LYS A 19 -7.76 0.69 3.37
N CYS A 20 -7.66 1.34 2.22
CA CYS A 20 -7.86 2.77 2.11
C CYS A 20 -8.30 3.19 0.71
N GLN A 21 -8.78 4.41 0.62
CA GLN A 21 -9.19 5.05 -0.61
C GLN A 21 -8.49 6.42 -0.70
N PHE A 22 -7.94 6.71 -1.86
CA PHE A 22 -7.29 7.99 -2.14
C PHE A 22 -7.93 8.65 -3.37
N PRO A 23 -7.85 9.98 -3.50
CA PRO A 23 -8.15 10.63 -4.78
C PRO A 23 -7.27 10.04 -5.89
N ALA A 24 -7.85 9.79 -7.07
CA ALA A 24 -7.08 9.31 -8.23
C ALA A 24 -6.23 10.42 -8.89
N THR A 25 -6.28 11.64 -8.36
CA THR A 25 -5.57 12.82 -8.86
C THR A 25 -4.80 13.50 -7.73
N GLY A 26 -3.74 14.22 -8.09
CA GLY A 26 -2.88 14.91 -7.14
C GLY A 26 -1.75 14.04 -6.58
N ILE A 27 -1.19 14.46 -5.45
CA ILE A 27 -0.02 13.82 -4.81
C ILE A 27 -0.43 13.36 -3.41
N SER A 28 -0.26 12.05 -3.13
CA SER A 28 -0.43 11.47 -1.80
C SER A 28 0.93 11.22 -1.17
N GLY A 29 1.11 11.62 0.10
CA GLY A 29 2.33 11.39 0.87
C GLY A 29 2.15 10.30 1.93
N ILE A 30 3.17 9.47 2.12
CA ILE A 30 3.22 8.45 3.18
C ILE A 30 4.20 8.93 4.25
N PHE A 31 3.72 9.12 5.48
CA PHE A 31 4.51 9.62 6.61
C PHE A 31 4.66 8.59 7.73
N GLY A 32 5.76 8.68 8.47
CA GLY A 32 6.04 7.81 9.63
C GLY A 32 7.54 7.68 9.90
N HIS A 33 7.89 7.22 11.11
CA HIS A 33 9.27 7.01 11.55
C HIS A 33 10.05 6.01 10.68
N SER A 34 11.38 6.00 10.77
CA SER A 34 12.19 4.99 10.10
C SER A 34 11.79 3.59 10.57
N GLY A 35 11.76 2.61 9.65
CA GLY A 35 11.39 1.22 9.96
C GLY A 35 9.89 0.90 10.01
N THR A 36 8.99 1.88 9.87
CA THR A 36 7.52 1.63 9.92
C THR A 36 6.94 0.94 8.68
N GLY A 37 7.77 0.54 7.72
CA GLY A 37 7.31 -0.19 6.52
C GLY A 37 6.87 0.68 5.33
N LYS A 38 7.23 1.97 5.27
CA LYS A 38 6.87 2.87 4.14
C LYS A 38 7.40 2.36 2.79
N THR A 39 8.68 1.99 2.73
CA THR A 39 9.30 1.42 1.52
C THR A 39 8.63 0.11 1.14
N THR A 40 8.32 -0.75 2.12
CA THR A 40 7.61 -2.02 1.88
C THR A 40 6.21 -1.77 1.33
N LEU A 41 5.45 -0.82 1.90
CA LEU A 41 4.13 -0.44 1.38
C LEU A 41 4.20 0.05 -0.07
N LEU A 42 5.16 0.92 -0.41
CA LEU A 42 5.35 1.38 -1.78
C LEU A 42 5.71 0.23 -2.74
N ARG A 43 6.54 -0.73 -2.30
CA ARG A 43 6.86 -1.94 -3.07
C ARG A 43 5.63 -2.82 -3.27
N CYS A 44 4.79 -2.99 -2.25
CA CYS A 44 3.51 -3.71 -2.39
C CYS A 44 2.61 -3.04 -3.43
N ILE A 45 2.47 -1.71 -3.38
CA ILE A 45 1.67 -0.94 -4.34
C ILE A 45 2.22 -1.10 -5.77
N ALA A 46 3.54 -1.09 -5.94
CA ALA A 46 4.20 -1.26 -7.23
C ALA A 46 4.22 -2.72 -7.75
N GLY A 47 3.70 -3.69 -6.99
CA GLY A 47 3.77 -5.11 -7.34
C GLY A 47 5.19 -5.71 -7.24
N LEU A 48 6.09 -5.07 -6.50
CA LEU A 48 7.50 -5.48 -6.33
C LEU A 48 7.77 -6.25 -5.03
N GLU A 49 6.72 -6.50 -4.23
CA GLU A 49 6.82 -7.25 -2.98
C GLU A 49 6.12 -8.61 -3.14
N PRO A 50 6.85 -9.72 -3.34
CA PRO A 50 6.26 -11.00 -3.76
C PRO A 50 5.26 -11.61 -2.78
N ALA A 51 5.44 -11.37 -1.47
CA ALA A 51 4.54 -11.85 -0.43
C ALA A 51 3.35 -10.91 -0.17
N ALA A 52 3.16 -9.88 -1.00
CA ALA A 52 1.99 -9.02 -0.95
C ALA A 52 0.79 -9.68 -1.64
N SER A 53 -0.39 -9.45 -1.08
CA SER A 53 -1.68 -9.93 -1.59
C SER A 53 -2.72 -8.81 -1.47
N GLY A 54 -3.79 -8.88 -2.25
CA GLY A 54 -4.86 -7.89 -2.25
C GLY A 54 -5.17 -7.35 -3.64
N SER A 55 -5.68 -6.12 -3.72
CA SER A 55 -6.08 -5.51 -4.99
C SER A 55 -5.96 -3.98 -4.97
N ILE A 56 -5.68 -3.41 -6.14
CA ILE A 56 -5.63 -1.97 -6.36
C ILE A 56 -6.55 -1.68 -7.54
N ASN A 57 -7.60 -0.90 -7.31
CA ASN A 57 -8.64 -0.66 -8.30
C ASN A 57 -8.95 0.82 -8.42
N PHE A 58 -9.09 1.30 -9.65
CA PHE A 58 -9.67 2.60 -9.93
C PHE A 58 -11.20 2.48 -9.91
N HIS A 59 -11.86 3.38 -9.17
CA HIS A 59 -13.30 3.58 -9.21
C HIS A 59 -13.59 4.97 -9.76
N ASP A 60 -14.60 5.11 -10.61
CA ASP A 60 -15.08 6.43 -11.04
C ASP A 60 -15.82 7.16 -9.91
#